data_AF-A0AAN5CJJ7-F1
#
_entry.id   AF-A0AAN5CJJ7-F1
#
_cell.length_a   1.000
_cell.length_b   1.000
_cell.length_c   1.000
_cell.angle_alpha   90.00
_cell.angle_beta   90.00
_cell.angle_gamma   90.00
#
_symmetry.space_group_name_H-M   'P 1'
#
loop_
_entity.id
_entity.type
_entity.pdbx_description
1 polymer ?
#
loop_
_entity_poly.entity_id
_entity_poly.type
_entity_poly.pdbx_seq_one_letter_code
_entity_poly.pdbx_strand_id
1 'polypeptide(L)'
;LIQASVPPFHSSPELTEKMDAWMVELFELPPDFVVVTFSLSMIYVDINYGRTLLHFLLLWAVIPYFSCYTALIIMLIEIRKRLIATGMALSARTIQLQRQFFVMQLLQSFLPLFVLGAPLCMFLYGIFFEGNLGLVSLPIAISLWFCPLVLATVQLRYVKQSTSRTPAPSKVAASQMTRFTMPDPS
;
A
#
# COMPACT_ATOMS: atom_id res chain seq x y z
N LEU A 1 -29.65 -6.12 4.39
CA LEU A 1 -28.23 -6.42 4.08
C LEU A 1 -28.11 -6.57 2.58
N ILE A 2 -27.59 -5.56 1.88
CA ILE A 2 -27.30 -5.69 0.45
C ILE A 2 -26.02 -6.51 0.39
N GLN A 3 -26.15 -7.80 0.07
CA GLN A 3 -25.01 -8.64 -0.24
C GLN A 3 -24.45 -8.12 -1.56
N ALA A 4 -23.46 -7.23 -1.47
CA ALA A 4 -22.65 -6.86 -2.61
C ALA A 4 -21.85 -8.11 -3.00
N SER A 5 -22.47 -9.00 -3.77
CA SER A 5 -21.75 -10.07 -4.44
C SER A 5 -20.85 -9.39 -5.45
N VAL A 6 -19.58 -9.20 -5.07
CA VAL A 6 -18.55 -8.88 -6.06
C VAL A 6 -18.64 -9.99 -7.10
N PRO A 7 -18.98 -9.67 -8.37
CA PRO A 7 -19.15 -10.70 -9.38
C PRO A 7 -17.86 -11.53 -9.42
N PRO A 8 -17.96 -12.87 -9.42
CA PRO A 8 -16.79 -13.72 -9.39
C PRO A 8 -15.87 -13.34 -10.55
N PHE A 9 -14.59 -13.09 -10.25
CA PHE A 9 -13.52 -12.82 -11.22
C PHE A 9 -13.16 -14.04 -12.08
N HIS A 10 -14.13 -14.91 -12.32
CA HIS A 10 -13.97 -16.07 -13.17
C HIS A 10 -14.15 -15.64 -14.63
N SER A 11 -13.16 -15.95 -15.45
CA SER A 11 -13.29 -15.95 -16.91
C SER A 11 -14.46 -16.85 -17.32
N SER A 12 -14.97 -16.63 -18.53
CA SER A 12 -15.88 -17.62 -19.13
C SER A 12 -15.15 -18.97 -19.28
N PRO A 13 -15.86 -20.11 -19.19
CA PRO A 13 -15.25 -21.42 -19.38
C PRO A 13 -14.49 -21.54 -20.71
N GLU A 14 -15.03 -20.93 -21.77
CA GLU A 14 -14.42 -20.88 -23.10
C GLU A 14 -13.09 -20.10 -23.11
N LEU A 15 -13.02 -18.97 -22.41
CA LEU A 15 -11.77 -18.22 -22.28
C LEU A 15 -10.77 -18.99 -21.42
N THR A 16 -11.21 -19.63 -20.34
CA THR A 16 -10.36 -20.44 -19.47
C THR A 16 -9.72 -21.58 -20.26
N GLU A 17 -10.52 -22.37 -20.99
CA GLU A 17 -10.02 -23.50 -21.80
C GLU A 17 -8.99 -23.03 -22.84
N LYS A 18 -9.27 -21.90 -23.51
CA LYS A 18 -8.35 -21.33 -24.51
C LYS A 18 -7.04 -20.86 -23.89
N MET A 19 -7.09 -20.28 -22.70
CA MET A 19 -5.91 -19.79 -21.99
C MET A 19 -5.11 -20.93 -21.37
N ASP A 20 -5.77 -21.96 -20.87
CA ASP A 20 -5.14 -23.19 -20.38
C ASP A 20 -4.39 -23.89 -21.51
N ALA A 21 -5.02 -24.06 -22.67
CA ALA A 21 -4.39 -24.64 -23.86
C ALA A 21 -3.15 -23.84 -24.28
N TRP A 22 -3.25 -22.51 -24.29
CA TRP A 22 -2.12 -21.65 -24.62
C TRP A 22 -0.98 -21.73 -23.60
N MET A 23 -1.29 -21.85 -22.30
CA MET A 23 -0.28 -22.00 -21.25
C MET A 23 0.41 -23.37 -21.32
N VAL A 24 -0.33 -24.43 -21.61
CA VAL A 24 0.23 -25.77 -21.82
C VAL A 24 1.19 -25.77 -23.00
N GLU A 25 0.81 -25.12 -24.10
CA GLU A 25 1.66 -24.95 -25.29
C GLU A 25 2.90 -24.09 -24.99
N LEU A 26 2.72 -22.93 -24.35
CA LEU A 26 3.78 -21.96 -24.10
C LEU A 26 4.87 -22.47 -23.16
N PHE A 27 4.49 -23.28 -22.16
CA PHE A 27 5.41 -23.81 -21.15
C PHE A 27 5.77 -25.29 -21.36
N GLU A 28 5.35 -25.89 -22.49
CA GLU A 28 5.59 -27.30 -22.83
C GLU A 28 5.18 -28.25 -21.69
N LEU A 29 4.03 -27.98 -21.06
CA LEU A 29 3.60 -28.73 -19.87
C LEU A 29 3.05 -30.11 -20.25
N PRO A 30 3.22 -31.12 -19.38
CA PRO A 30 2.57 -32.42 -19.55
C PRO A 30 1.04 -32.29 -19.64
N PRO A 31 0.36 -33.12 -20.44
CA PRO A 31 -1.09 -33.01 -20.68
C PRO A 31 -1.94 -33.32 -19.44
N ASP A 32 -1.38 -33.94 -18.42
CA ASP A 32 -2.00 -34.22 -17.11
C ASP A 32 -1.74 -33.13 -16.07
N PHE A 33 -0.96 -32.10 -16.41
CA PHE A 33 -0.64 -31.02 -15.48
C PHE A 33 -1.84 -30.08 -15.30
N VAL A 34 -2.30 -29.95 -14.06
CA VAL A 34 -3.41 -29.04 -13.73
C VAL A 34 -2.89 -27.60 -13.73
N VAL A 35 -3.23 -26.85 -14.77
CA VAL A 35 -2.99 -25.41 -14.85
C VAL A 35 -4.20 -24.68 -14.29
N VAL A 36 -3.96 -23.72 -13.39
CA VAL A 36 -5.00 -22.79 -12.93
C VAL A 36 -4.70 -21.43 -13.55
N THR A 37 -5.39 -21.06 -14.62
CA THR A 37 -5.25 -19.73 -15.22
C THR A 37 -6.27 -18.74 -14.67
N PHE A 38 -5.76 -17.59 -14.20
CA PHE A 38 -6.59 -16.41 -13.97
C PHE A 38 -6.50 -15.54 -15.21
N SER A 39 -7.51 -15.66 -16.08
CA SER A 39 -7.46 -15.11 -17.43
C SER A 39 -8.34 -13.87 -17.56
N LEU A 40 -7.70 -12.73 -17.80
CA LEU A 40 -8.33 -11.47 -18.20
C LEU A 40 -7.73 -11.05 -19.54
N SER A 41 -8.57 -10.78 -20.53
CA SER A 41 -8.12 -10.43 -21.88
C SER A 41 -8.67 -9.08 -22.32
N MET A 42 -7.89 -8.39 -23.16
CA MET A 42 -8.32 -7.22 -23.93
C MET A 42 -8.85 -7.61 -25.32
N ILE A 43 -8.49 -8.80 -25.82
CA ILE A 43 -8.78 -9.26 -27.18
C ILE A 43 -10.04 -10.12 -27.19
N TYR A 44 -10.17 -11.01 -26.20
CA TYR A 44 -11.23 -12.01 -26.14
C TYR A 44 -12.46 -11.53 -25.40
N VAL A 45 -12.88 -10.28 -25.65
CA VAL A 45 -14.03 -9.66 -24.97
C VAL A 45 -15.33 -10.37 -25.31
N ASP A 46 -15.49 -10.77 -26.57
CA ASP A 46 -16.70 -11.40 -27.08
C ASP A 46 -16.98 -12.75 -26.39
N ILE A 47 -15.93 -13.55 -26.21
CA ILE A 47 -16.02 -14.85 -25.54
C ILE A 47 -16.01 -14.72 -24.01
N ASN A 48 -15.62 -13.57 -23.45
CA ASN A 48 -15.56 -13.32 -22.00
C ASN A 48 -16.79 -12.58 -21.47
N TYR A 49 -17.96 -12.78 -22.08
CA TYR A 49 -19.22 -12.14 -21.70
C TYR A 49 -19.15 -10.59 -21.66
N GLY A 50 -18.38 -9.98 -22.57
CA GLY A 50 -18.18 -8.53 -22.61
C GLY A 50 -17.25 -7.98 -21.51
N ARG A 51 -16.64 -8.85 -20.69
CA ARG A 51 -15.73 -8.42 -19.62
C ARG A 51 -14.35 -8.11 -20.19
N THR A 52 -13.95 -6.86 -20.04
CA THR A 52 -12.63 -6.40 -20.51
C THR A 52 -11.67 -6.24 -19.33
N LEU A 53 -10.40 -6.54 -19.55
CA LEU A 53 -9.33 -6.22 -18.60
C LEU A 53 -9.30 -4.71 -18.27
N LEU A 54 -9.72 -3.86 -19.19
CA LEU A 54 -9.80 -2.41 -18.98
C LEU A 54 -10.78 -2.03 -17.86
N HIS A 55 -11.96 -2.66 -17.80
CA HIS A 55 -12.90 -2.41 -16.70
C HIS A 55 -12.28 -2.79 -15.35
N PHE A 56 -11.55 -3.90 -15.32
CA PHE A 56 -10.84 -4.32 -14.12
C PHE A 56 -9.78 -3.29 -13.71
N LEU A 57 -8.92 -2.90 -14.66
CA LEU A 57 -7.86 -1.92 -14.43
C LEU A 57 -8.43 -0.59 -13.93
N LEU A 58 -9.50 -0.09 -14.54
CA LEU A 58 -10.11 1.18 -14.17
C LEU A 58 -10.76 1.14 -12.78
N LEU A 59 -11.61 0.14 -12.51
CA LEU A 59 -12.39 0.06 -11.27
C LEU A 59 -11.58 -0.40 -10.07
N TRP A 60 -10.58 -1.26 -10.27
CA TRP A 60 -9.86 -1.92 -9.18
C TRP A 60 -8.42 -1.44 -8.99
N ALA A 61 -7.79 -0.86 -10.02
CA ALA A 61 -6.47 -0.26 -9.88
C ALA A 61 -6.54 1.27 -9.90
N VAL A 62 -7.03 1.86 -10.99
CA VAL A 62 -6.96 3.31 -11.23
C VAL A 62 -7.81 4.09 -10.24
N ILE A 63 -9.10 3.81 -10.13
CA ILE A 63 -10.01 4.54 -9.24
C ILE A 63 -9.56 4.43 -7.76
N PRO A 64 -9.29 3.22 -7.22
CA PRO A 64 -8.81 3.09 -5.86
C PRO A 64 -7.49 3.82 -5.64
N TYR A 65 -6.55 3.72 -6.57
CA TYR A 65 -5.27 4.44 -6.52
C TYR A 65 -5.50 5.95 -6.39
N PHE A 66 -6.22 6.58 -7.32
CA PHE A 66 -6.49 8.02 -7.27
C PHE A 66 -7.30 8.43 -6.03
N SER A 67 -8.26 7.62 -5.59
CA SER A 67 -9.06 7.89 -4.39
C SER A 67 -8.21 7.90 -3.13
N CYS A 68 -7.28 6.96 -2.98
CA CYS A 68 -6.35 6.88 -1.87
C CYS A 68 -5.43 8.10 -1.81
N TYR A 69 -4.87 8.53 -2.94
CA TYR A 69 -4.02 9.73 -2.98
C TYR A 69 -4.80 11.01 -2.73
N THR A 70 -6.03 11.11 -3.22
CA THR A 70 -6.90 12.25 -2.94
C THR A 70 -7.18 12.34 -1.45
N ALA A 71 -7.57 11.22 -0.81
CA ALA A 71 -7.78 11.16 0.63
C ALA A 71 -6.52 11.52 1.42
N LEU A 72 -5.35 11.04 0.97
CA LEU A 72 -4.07 11.38 1.57
C LEU A 72 -3.79 12.89 1.49
N ILE A 73 -3.94 13.50 0.31
CA ILE A 73 -3.73 14.94 0.12
C ILE A 73 -4.67 15.75 1.01
N ILE A 74 -5.95 15.36 1.09
CA ILE A 74 -6.93 15.99 1.97
C ILE A 74 -6.46 15.90 3.43
N MET A 75 -6.02 14.72 3.89
CA MET A 75 -5.50 14.55 5.24
C MET A 75 -4.26 15.43 5.51
N LEU A 76 -3.33 15.55 4.55
CA LEU A 76 -2.16 16.43 4.71
C LEU A 76 -2.57 17.91 4.86
N ILE A 77 -3.57 18.35 4.10
CA ILE A 77 -4.10 19.72 4.17
C ILE A 77 -4.76 19.97 5.53
N GLU A 78 -5.60 19.04 6.00
CA GLU A 78 -6.28 19.13 7.29
C GLU A 78 -5.28 19.14 8.47
N ILE A 79 -4.23 18.30 8.41
CA ILE A 79 -3.16 18.29 9.41
C ILE A 79 -2.45 19.65 9.44
N ARG A 80 -2.10 20.21 8.27
CA ARG A 80 -1.47 21.54 8.20
C ARG A 80 -2.36 22.64 8.76
N LYS A 81 -3.65 22.65 8.39
CA LYS A 81 -4.63 23.61 8.91
C LYS A 81 -4.73 23.56 10.43
N ARG A 82 -4.85 22.35 11.00
CA ARG A 82 -4.90 22.16 12.45
C ARG A 82 -3.60 22.58 13.13
N LEU A 83 -2.45 22.31 12.52
CA LEU A 83 -1.15 22.72 13.08
C LEU A 83 -1.01 24.25 13.16
N ILE A 84 -1.47 24.97 12.13
CA ILE A 84 -1.47 26.44 12.12
C ILE A 84 -2.45 26.99 13.15
N ALA A 85 -3.66 26.42 13.24
CA ALA A 85 -4.68 26.86 14.18
C ALA A 85 -4.29 26.60 15.65
N THR A 86 -3.60 25.50 15.93
CA THR A 86 -3.24 25.07 17.30
C THR A 86 -1.82 25.49 17.71
N GLY A 87 -1.02 26.00 16.78
CA GLY A 87 0.38 26.40 16.99
C GLY A 87 0.60 27.49 18.04
N MET A 88 -0.45 28.20 18.45
CA MET A 88 -0.37 29.18 19.55
C MET A 88 -0.48 28.55 20.96
N ALA A 89 -0.86 27.27 21.10
CA ALA A 89 -1.11 26.64 22.41
C ALA A 89 -0.36 25.32 22.68
N LEU A 90 0.41 24.80 21.71
CA LEU A 90 1.09 23.51 21.81
C LEU A 90 2.56 23.63 22.23
N SER A 91 2.98 22.75 23.14
CA SER A 91 4.39 22.56 23.50
C SER A 91 5.25 22.26 22.27
N ALA A 92 6.46 22.83 22.20
CA ALA A 92 7.44 22.56 21.15
C ALA A 92 7.70 21.06 20.92
N ARG A 93 7.55 20.25 21.98
CA ARG A 93 7.67 18.78 21.91
C ARG A 93 6.57 18.13 21.06
N THR A 94 5.33 18.57 21.22
CA THR A 94 4.19 18.00 20.46
C THR A 94 4.27 18.35 18.98
N ILE A 95 4.72 19.58 18.67
CA ILE A 95 4.97 20.02 17.29
C ILE A 95 6.06 19.15 16.64
N GLN A 96 7.13 18.82 17.37
CA GLN A 96 8.20 17.97 16.85
C GLN A 96 7.72 16.54 16.57
N LEU A 97 6.95 15.94 17.48
CA LEU A 97 6.36 14.62 17.29
C LEU A 97 5.38 14.58 16.10
N GLN A 98 4.53 15.60 15.95
CA GLN A 98 3.61 15.70 14.81
C GLN A 98 4.35 15.85 13.48
N ARG A 99 5.42 16.65 13.43
CA ARG A 99 6.25 16.79 12.22
C ARG A 99 6.92 15.47 11.85
N GLN A 100 7.38 14.68 12.83
CA GLN A 100 7.93 13.35 12.57
C GLN A 100 6.87 12.36 12.09
N PHE A 101 5.68 12.38 12.69
CA PHE A 101 4.54 11.58 12.23
C PHE A 101 4.13 11.94 10.80
N PHE A 102 4.14 13.23 10.46
CA PHE A 102 3.85 13.68 9.10
C PHE A 102 4.88 13.19 8.07
N VAL A 103 6.18 13.31 8.38
CA VAL A 103 7.26 12.79 7.52
C VAL A 103 7.15 11.28 7.37
N MET A 104 6.80 10.57 8.44
CA MET A 104 6.55 9.14 8.44
C MET A 104 5.40 8.76 7.51
N GLN A 105 4.26 9.45 7.60
CA GLN A 105 3.09 9.19 6.77
C GLN A 105 3.39 9.47 5.29
N LEU A 106 4.13 10.54 4.99
CA LEU A 106 4.60 10.79 3.62
C LEU A 106 5.52 9.68 3.13
N LEU A 107 6.53 9.29 3.91
CA LEU A 107 7.48 8.26 3.51
C LEU A 107 6.77 6.92 3.28
N GLN A 108 5.84 6.55 4.16
CA GLN A 108 5.06 5.32 4.03
C GLN A 108 4.20 5.30 2.76
N SER A 109 3.74 6.45 2.28
CA SER A 109 2.89 6.52 1.09
C SER A 109 3.67 6.67 -0.22
N PHE A 110 4.77 7.42 -0.22
CA PHE A 110 5.59 7.62 -1.42
C PHE A 110 6.50 6.43 -1.73
N LEU A 111 6.95 5.71 -0.71
CA LEU A 111 7.92 4.63 -0.89
C LEU A 111 7.33 3.40 -1.60
N PRO A 112 6.12 2.90 -1.26
CA PRO A 112 5.45 1.86 -2.05
C PRO A 112 5.14 2.33 -3.46
N LEU A 113 4.80 3.60 -3.66
CA LEU A 113 4.53 4.16 -4.98
C LEU A 113 5.78 4.11 -5.87
N PHE A 114 6.95 4.42 -5.32
CA PHE A 114 8.21 4.31 -6.05
C PHE A 114 8.55 2.85 -6.37
N VAL A 115 8.42 1.96 -5.38
CA VAL A 115 8.75 0.52 -5.54
C VAL A 115 7.76 -0.18 -6.47
N LEU A 116 6.47 0.15 -6.40
CA LEU A 116 5.41 -0.43 -7.23
C LEU A 116 5.24 0.28 -8.56
N GLY A 117 5.76 1.50 -8.72
CA GLY A 117 5.66 2.26 -9.96
C GLY A 117 6.34 1.54 -11.13
N ALA A 118 7.55 1.01 -10.92
CA ALA A 118 8.26 0.24 -11.93
C ALA A 118 7.51 -1.02 -12.40
N PRO A 119 7.08 -1.94 -11.51
CA PRO A 119 6.31 -3.12 -11.93
C PRO A 119 4.94 -2.76 -12.53
N LEU A 120 4.28 -1.70 -12.05
CA LEU A 120 3.01 -1.23 -12.63
C LEU A 120 3.22 -0.71 -14.06
N CYS A 121 4.25 0.10 -14.31
CA CYS A 121 4.57 0.58 -15.65
C CYS A 121 4.92 -0.56 -16.61
N MET A 122 5.70 -1.55 -16.16
CA MET A 122 5.99 -2.74 -16.96
C MET A 122 4.75 -3.58 -17.25
N PHE A 123 3.86 -3.73 -16.27
CA PHE A 123 2.59 -4.42 -16.45
C PHE A 123 1.68 -3.69 -17.46
N LEU A 124 1.54 -2.36 -17.33
CA LEU A 124 0.80 -1.55 -18.28
C LEU A 124 1.39 -1.62 -19.69
N TYR A 125 2.72 -1.58 -19.80
CA TYR A 125 3.41 -1.78 -21.08
C TYR A 125 3.05 -3.14 -21.71
N GLY A 126 3.09 -4.22 -20.92
CA GLY A 126 2.71 -5.56 -21.39
C GLY A 126 1.25 -5.64 -21.86
N ILE A 127 0.33 -4.93 -21.18
CA ILE A 127 -1.08 -4.84 -21.59
C ILE A 127 -1.24 -4.09 -22.92
N PHE A 128 -0.58 -2.94 -23.08
CA PHE A 128 -0.80 -2.08 -24.26
C PHE A 128 -0.04 -2.54 -25.51
N PHE A 129 1.12 -3.17 -25.34
CA PHE A 129 1.99 -3.60 -26.45
C PHE A 129 1.94 -5.10 -26.71
N GLU A 130 1.07 -5.84 -26.03
CA GLU A 130 0.95 -7.31 -26.11
C GLU A 130 2.31 -8.02 -25.94
N GLY A 131 3.18 -7.42 -25.14
CA GLY A 131 4.51 -7.97 -24.90
C GLY A 131 4.40 -9.27 -24.13
N ASN A 132 5.06 -10.33 -24.63
CA ASN A 132 5.20 -11.56 -23.86
C ASN A 132 6.00 -11.24 -22.59
N LEU A 133 5.29 -11.14 -21.47
CA LEU A 133 5.85 -10.78 -20.17
C LEU A 133 6.74 -11.89 -19.60
N GLY A 134 6.77 -13.08 -20.21
CA GLY A 134 7.60 -14.26 -19.86
C GLY A 134 8.51 -14.10 -18.64
N LEU A 135 9.82 -13.98 -18.86
CA LEU A 135 10.80 -13.80 -17.78
C LEU A 135 10.80 -12.39 -17.16
N VAL A 136 10.18 -11.39 -17.81
CA VAL A 136 10.07 -10.01 -17.29
C VAL A 136 9.04 -9.92 -16.15
N SER A 137 8.14 -10.89 -16.05
CA SER A 137 7.16 -11.02 -14.97
C SER A 137 7.79 -11.41 -13.62
N LEU A 138 8.95 -12.07 -13.63
CA LEU A 138 9.68 -12.46 -12.41
C LEU A 138 10.13 -11.26 -11.58
N PRO A 139 10.82 -10.25 -12.14
CA PRO A 139 11.14 -9.00 -11.44
C PRO A 139 9.91 -8.28 -10.87
N ILE A 140 8.78 -8.34 -11.57
CA ILE A 140 7.51 -7.75 -11.13
C ILE A 140 7.02 -8.45 -9.86
N ALA A 141 6.96 -9.78 -9.88
CA ALA A 141 6.56 -10.58 -8.73
C ALA A 141 7.50 -10.35 -7.53
N ILE A 142 8.82 -10.37 -7.75
CA ILE A 142 9.81 -10.13 -6.69
C ILE A 142 9.58 -8.76 -6.05
N SER A 143 9.38 -7.71 -6.87
CA SER A 143 9.16 -6.35 -6.39
C SER A 143 7.88 -6.21 -5.54
N LEU A 144 6.82 -6.92 -5.91
CA LEU A 144 5.57 -7.00 -5.13
C LEU A 144 5.81 -7.64 -3.76
N TRP A 145 6.62 -8.70 -3.68
CA TRP A 145 6.98 -9.36 -2.43
C TRP A 145 7.88 -8.53 -1.52
N PHE A 146 8.75 -7.69 -2.09
CA PHE A 146 9.60 -6.78 -1.31
C PHE A 146 8.83 -5.59 -0.72
N CYS A 147 7.72 -5.18 -1.33
CA CYS A 147 6.92 -4.05 -0.87
C CYS A 147 6.52 -4.12 0.63
N PRO A 148 5.90 -5.20 1.15
CA PRO A 148 5.57 -5.31 2.58
C PRO A 148 6.81 -5.32 3.49
N LEU A 149 7.93 -5.87 3.04
CA LEU A 149 9.18 -5.90 3.80
C LEU A 149 9.73 -4.48 4.02
N VAL A 150 9.72 -3.68 2.96
CA VAL A 150 10.19 -2.29 3.01
C VAL A 150 9.25 -1.46 3.89
N LEU A 151 7.94 -1.64 3.76
CA LEU A 151 6.93 -0.98 4.60
C LEU A 151 7.12 -1.31 6.10
N ALA A 152 7.29 -2.59 6.43
CA ALA A 152 7.53 -3.04 7.80
C ALA A 152 8.83 -2.46 8.37
N THR A 153 9.88 -2.35 7.54
CA THR A 153 11.17 -1.78 7.96
C THR A 153 11.06 -0.31 8.34
N VAL A 154 10.32 0.49 7.55
CA VAL A 154 10.08 1.90 7.86
C VAL A 154 9.28 2.05 9.16
N GLN A 155 8.24 1.23 9.33
CA GLN A 155 7.44 1.20 10.57
C GLN A 155 8.29 0.87 11.80
N LEU A 156 9.10 -0.18 11.71
CA LEU A 156 9.94 -0.63 12.81
C LEU A 156 11.02 0.39 13.17
N ARG A 157 11.64 1.04 12.17
CA ARG A 157 12.62 2.11 12.38
C ARG A 157 12.01 3.29 13.14
N TYR A 158 10.79 3.67 12.79
CA TYR A 158 10.09 4.75 13.48
C TYR A 158 9.75 4.40 14.93
N VAL A 159 9.18 3.22 15.18
CA VAL A 159 8.86 2.77 16.54
C VAL A 159 10.12 2.75 17.41
N LYS A 160 11.24 2.25 16.88
CA LYS A 160 12.53 2.29 17.58
C LYS A 160 13.00 3.72 17.86
N GLN A 161 12.81 4.65 16.91
CA GLN A 161 13.19 6.05 17.06
C GLN A 161 12.28 6.83 18.03
N SER A 162 10.98 6.51 18.10
CA SER A 162 10.05 7.13 19.05
C SER A 162 10.29 6.62 20.47
N THR A 163 10.60 5.33 20.65
CA THR A 163 10.86 4.75 21.96
C THR A 163 12.21 5.20 22.53
N SER A 164 13.27 5.21 21.72
CA SER A 164 14.62 5.63 22.15
C SER A 164 14.73 7.12 22.51
N ARG A 165 13.78 7.96 22.08
CA ARG A 165 13.72 9.39 22.41
C ARG A 165 12.81 9.72 23.58
N THR A 166 12.25 8.73 24.26
CA THR A 166 11.55 8.93 25.53
C THR A 166 12.60 8.96 26.64
N PRO A 167 12.92 10.13 27.25
CA PRO A 167 13.77 10.13 28.42
C PRO A 167 12.99 9.48 29.55
N ALA A 168 13.66 8.65 30.34
CA ALA A 168 13.17 8.23 31.65
C ALA A 168 12.60 9.45 32.40
N PRO A 169 11.51 9.31 33.18
CA PRO A 169 10.94 10.42 33.94
C PRO A 169 12.07 11.14 34.66
N SER A 170 12.30 12.40 34.27
CA SER A 170 13.45 13.13 34.77
C SER A 170 13.34 13.18 36.29
N LYS A 171 14.43 12.85 36.98
CA LYS A 171 14.53 12.91 38.44
C LYS A 171 14.17 14.30 39.01
N VAL A 172 14.00 15.31 38.15
CA VAL A 172 13.53 16.66 38.45
C VAL A 172 12.04 16.68 38.86
N ALA A 173 11.18 15.87 38.24
CA ALA A 173 9.77 15.77 38.62
C ALA A 173 9.59 15.03 39.97
N ALA A 174 10.42 14.00 40.21
CA ALA A 174 10.44 13.32 41.51
C ALA A 174 10.95 14.24 42.62
N SER A 175 12.00 15.04 42.37
CA SER A 175 12.58 15.94 43.36
C SER A 175 11.69 17.15 43.70
N GLN A 176 10.85 17.63 42.77
CA GLN A 176 9.84 18.66 43.09
C GLN A 176 8.67 18.12 43.93
N MET A 177 8.32 16.84 43.78
CA MET A 177 7.26 16.22 44.58
C MET A 177 7.72 15.90 46.01
N THR A 178 9.01 15.59 46.21
CA THR A 178 9.58 15.40 47.56
C THR A 178 9.79 16.72 48.32
N ARG A 179 9.93 17.85 47.62
CA ARG A 179 10.08 19.17 48.26
C ARG A 179 8.76 19.75 48.79
N PHE A 180 7.62 19.23 48.31
CA PHE A 180 6.29 19.68 48.73
C PHE A 180 5.72 18.92 49.95
N THR A 181 6.46 17.96 50.51
CA THR A 181 5.99 17.08 51.58
C THR A 181 6.75 17.21 52.90
N MET A 182 7.65 18.19 53.06
CA MET A 182 8.18 18.52 54.39
C MET A 182 7.39 19.69 55.00
N PRO A 183 6.56 19.45 56.03
CA PRO A 183 6.07 20.52 56.88
C PRO A 183 7.24 21.02 57.75
N ASP A 184 7.33 22.35 57.89
CA ASP A 184 8.30 22.98 58.79
C ASP A 184 8.14 22.47 60.21
N PRO A 185 9.25 22.14 60.92
CA PRO A 185 9.19 21.75 62.31
C PRO A 185 8.93 23.00 63.16
N SER A 186 7.74 23.06 63.75
CA SER A 186 7.40 23.96 64.86
C SER A 186 7.89 23.39 66.19
#